data_AF-A0A6M0RCN2-F1
#
_entry.id   AF-A0A6M0RCN2-F1
#
_cell.length_a   1.000
_cell.length_b   1.000
_cell.length_c   1.000
_cell.angle_alpha   90.00
_cell.angle_beta   90.00
_cell.angle_gamma   90.00
#
_symmetry.space_group_name_H-M   'P 1'
#
loop_
_entity.id
_entity.type
_entity.pdbx_description
1 polymer ?
#
loop_
_entity_poly.entity_id
_entity_poly.type
_entity_poly.pdbx_seq_one_letter_code
_entity_poly.pdbx_strand_id
1 'polypeptide(L)'
;TLNDTLPDGLSYVNDSLTIDGTDSTDPITAINLNTIAPNTTSTIKFTANVNSNPTTGDKYTNSATLSYTFKSPDNTDLSSSVSSTNSIYSNSVVITPTISISDKSSNAIEHVVAVGNTVQYTISVKNTSL
;
A
#
# COMPACT_ATOMS: atom_id res chain seq x y z
N THR A 1 -5.78 -13.58 -18.40
CA THR A 1 -4.70 -13.87 -17.44
C THR A 1 -4.45 -12.67 -16.56
N LEU A 2 -4.42 -12.89 -15.25
CA LEU A 2 -4.10 -11.87 -14.26
C LEU A 2 -2.61 -11.98 -13.88
N ASN A 3 -1.95 -10.83 -13.82
CA ASN A 3 -0.54 -10.70 -13.43
C ASN A 3 -0.47 -9.77 -12.22
N ASP A 4 0.19 -10.23 -11.16
CA ASP A 4 0.44 -9.47 -9.94
C ASP A 4 1.92 -9.60 -9.56
N THR A 5 2.54 -8.47 -9.22
CA THR A 5 3.91 -8.40 -8.71
C THR A 5 3.88 -7.66 -7.39
N LEU A 6 4.23 -8.38 -6.33
CA LEU A 6 4.32 -7.81 -4.99
C LEU A 6 5.37 -6.70 -4.93
N PRO A 7 5.07 -5.56 -4.27
CA PRO A 7 6.06 -4.51 -4.04
C PRO A 7 7.16 -4.98 -3.07
N ASP A 8 8.27 -4.24 -3.08
CA ASP A 8 9.38 -4.45 -2.14
C ASP A 8 8.90 -4.48 -0.68
N GLY A 9 9.52 -5.36 0.11
CA GLY A 9 9.15 -5.60 1.50
C GLY A 9 8.04 -6.63 1.69
N LEU A 10 7.38 -7.10 0.63
CA LEU A 10 6.45 -8.24 0.67
C LEU A 10 7.04 -9.48 0.01
N SER A 11 6.69 -10.67 0.52
CA SER A 11 6.95 -11.94 -0.16
C SER A 11 5.69 -12.80 -0.22
N TYR A 12 5.48 -13.47 -1.34
CA TYR A 12 4.35 -14.36 -1.53
C TYR A 12 4.43 -15.57 -0.59
N VAL A 13 3.29 -15.96 0.00
CA VAL A 13 3.17 -17.23 0.73
C VAL A 13 2.78 -18.31 -0.26
N ASN A 14 3.64 -19.30 -0.47
CA ASN A 14 3.36 -20.44 -1.33
C ASN A 14 2.06 -21.14 -0.92
N ASP A 15 1.36 -21.69 -1.92
CA ASP A 15 0.10 -22.44 -1.75
C ASP A 15 -1.04 -21.66 -1.06
N SER A 16 -0.96 -20.32 -1.03
CA SER A 16 -2.00 -19.47 -0.43
C SER A 16 -3.02 -18.93 -1.43
N LEU A 17 -2.78 -19.13 -2.73
CA LEU A 17 -3.65 -18.65 -3.79
C LEU A 17 -4.94 -19.46 -3.84
N THR A 18 -6.06 -18.74 -3.82
CA THR A 18 -7.39 -19.27 -4.07
C THR A 18 -8.09 -18.48 -5.17
N ILE A 19 -8.81 -19.20 -6.03
CA ILE A 19 -9.67 -18.66 -7.10
C ILE A 19 -11.07 -19.16 -6.79
N ASP A 20 -12.01 -18.25 -6.54
CA ASP A 20 -13.38 -18.57 -6.17
C ASP A 20 -13.49 -19.53 -4.98
N GLY A 21 -12.55 -19.40 -4.04
CA GLY A 21 -12.47 -20.21 -2.82
C GLY A 21 -11.84 -21.59 -3.01
N THR A 22 -11.39 -21.94 -4.21
CA THR A 22 -10.65 -23.18 -4.49
C THR A 22 -9.16 -22.90 -4.61
N ASP A 23 -8.33 -23.76 -4.01
CA ASP A 23 -6.86 -23.62 -4.09
C ASP A 23 -6.36 -23.69 -5.53
N SER A 24 -5.35 -22.89 -5.86
CA SER A 24 -4.69 -22.89 -7.16
C SER A 24 -3.18 -22.89 -7.02
N THR A 25 -2.52 -23.62 -7.91
CA THR A 25 -1.06 -23.68 -8.01
C THR A 25 -0.50 -22.71 -9.04
N ASP A 26 -1.35 -21.86 -9.63
CA ASP A 26 -0.90 -20.86 -10.59
C ASP A 26 0.07 -19.87 -9.92
N PRO A 27 1.13 -19.43 -10.62
CA PRO A 27 1.96 -18.35 -10.12
C PRO A 27 1.17 -17.03 -10.13
N ILE A 28 1.34 -16.19 -9.11
CA ILE A 28 0.66 -14.87 -9.05
C ILE A 28 1.02 -13.94 -10.21
N THR A 29 2.15 -14.20 -10.88
CA THR A 29 2.57 -13.50 -12.10
C THR A 29 1.85 -14.01 -13.36
N ALA A 30 1.05 -15.09 -13.30
CA ALA A 30 0.31 -15.60 -14.47
C ALA A 30 -0.89 -16.47 -14.06
N ILE A 31 -1.87 -15.87 -13.39
CA ILE A 31 -3.10 -16.55 -12.93
C ILE A 31 -4.10 -16.72 -14.08
N ASN A 32 -4.58 -17.94 -14.29
CA ASN A 32 -5.58 -18.27 -15.31
C ASN A 32 -6.98 -18.32 -14.71
N LEU A 33 -7.82 -17.33 -15.05
CA LEU A 33 -9.20 -17.23 -14.55
C LEU A 33 -10.24 -17.94 -15.44
N ASN A 34 -9.80 -18.59 -16.53
CA ASN A 34 -10.68 -19.12 -17.57
C ASN A 34 -11.68 -18.07 -18.08
N THR A 35 -12.76 -18.52 -18.72
CA THR A 35 -13.85 -17.65 -19.16
C THR A 35 -14.69 -17.21 -17.96
N ILE A 36 -14.74 -15.92 -17.69
CA ILE A 36 -15.66 -15.32 -16.73
C ILE A 36 -16.95 -14.99 -17.48
N ALA A 37 -18.08 -15.52 -17.00
CA ALA A 37 -19.37 -15.28 -17.63
C ALA A 37 -19.82 -13.81 -17.47
N PRO A 38 -20.65 -13.29 -18.38
CA PRO A 38 -21.24 -11.96 -18.21
C PRO A 38 -21.98 -11.84 -16.88
N ASN A 39 -21.81 -10.71 -16.19
CA ASN A 39 -22.43 -10.42 -14.90
C ASN A 39 -22.02 -11.35 -13.74
N THR A 40 -20.94 -12.12 -13.87
CA THR A 40 -20.35 -12.86 -12.75
C THR A 40 -19.07 -12.19 -12.26
N THR A 41 -18.61 -12.60 -11.08
CA THR A 41 -17.37 -12.11 -10.48
C THR A 41 -16.53 -13.31 -10.08
N SER A 42 -15.26 -13.29 -10.44
CA SER A 42 -14.27 -14.22 -9.90
C SER A 42 -13.44 -13.51 -8.84
N THR A 43 -13.26 -14.14 -7.69
CA THR A 43 -12.52 -13.60 -6.55
C THR A 43 -11.18 -14.30 -6.42
N ILE A 44 -10.11 -13.52 -6.45
CA ILE A 44 -8.74 -13.99 -6.28
C ILE A 44 -8.25 -13.54 -4.91
N LYS A 45 -7.69 -14.46 -4.13
CA LYS A 45 -7.10 -14.15 -2.83
C LYS A 45 -5.81 -14.91 -2.65
N PHE A 46 -4.79 -14.25 -2.12
CA PHE A 46 -3.55 -14.86 -1.67
C PHE A 46 -3.02 -14.16 -0.42
N THR A 47 -2.00 -14.75 0.20
CA THR A 47 -1.33 -14.20 1.38
C THR A 47 0.09 -13.78 1.02
N ALA A 48 0.55 -12.67 1.62
CA ALA A 48 1.94 -12.24 1.57
C ALA A 48 2.47 -12.00 2.98
N ASN A 49 3.74 -12.30 3.19
CA ASN A 49 4.47 -11.95 4.41
C ASN A 49 5.03 -10.54 4.29
N VAL A 50 5.03 -9.81 5.41
CA VAL A 50 5.70 -8.51 5.53
C VAL A 50 7.12 -8.76 6.05
N ASN A 51 8.12 -8.49 5.22
CA ASN A 51 9.53 -8.73 5.54
C ASN A 51 10.27 -7.46 5.98
N SER A 52 9.83 -6.29 5.52
CA SER A 52 10.41 -4.98 5.86
C SER A 52 9.40 -3.87 5.61
N ASN A 53 9.59 -2.69 6.21
CA ASN A 53 8.75 -1.52 5.97
C ASN A 53 8.66 -1.15 4.47
N PRO A 54 7.59 -0.46 4.02
CA PRO A 54 7.50 0.03 2.65
C PRO A 54 8.68 0.95 2.33
N THR A 55 9.24 0.81 1.12
CA THR A 55 10.38 1.63 0.67
C THR A 55 10.02 3.12 0.57
N THR A 56 8.73 3.42 0.33
CA THR A 56 8.21 4.78 0.22
C THR A 56 6.89 4.93 0.96
N GLY A 57 6.80 5.94 1.83
CA GLY A 57 5.58 6.27 2.57
C GLY A 57 5.18 5.21 3.61
N ASP A 58 3.89 5.20 3.94
CA ASP A 58 3.39 4.51 5.14
C ASP A 58 2.58 3.24 4.81
N LYS A 59 2.55 2.81 3.54
CA LYS A 59 1.76 1.66 3.06
C LYS A 59 2.41 0.93 1.89
N TYR A 60 2.09 -0.34 1.71
CA TYR A 60 2.35 -1.07 0.47
C TYR A 60 1.22 -0.80 -0.52
N THR A 61 1.58 -0.52 -1.77
CA THR A 61 0.61 -0.45 -2.87
C THR A 61 0.86 -1.66 -3.76
N ASN A 62 -0.01 -2.66 -3.68
CA ASN A 62 0.02 -3.81 -4.58
C ASN A 62 -0.84 -3.53 -5.83
N SER A 63 -0.40 -3.98 -7.00
CA SER A 63 -1.12 -3.74 -8.25
C SER A 63 -1.23 -5.03 -9.06
N ALA A 64 -2.44 -5.32 -9.54
CA ALA A 64 -2.72 -6.44 -10.42
C ALA A 64 -3.25 -5.93 -11.76
N THR A 65 -2.85 -6.60 -12.84
CA THR A 65 -3.33 -6.31 -14.20
C THR A 65 -3.96 -7.57 -14.79
N LEU A 66 -5.21 -7.46 -15.23
CA LEU A 66 -5.94 -8.50 -15.93
C LEU A 66 -5.97 -8.18 -17.42
N SER A 67 -5.36 -9.05 -18.22
CA SER A 67 -5.52 -9.06 -19.69
C SER A 67 -6.56 -10.11 -20.08
N TYR A 68 -7.52 -9.74 -20.91
CA TYR A 68 -8.65 -10.60 -21.29
C TYR A 68 -9.07 -10.40 -22.74
N THR A 69 -9.76 -11.40 -23.29
CA THR A 69 -10.40 -11.33 -24.60
C THR A 69 -11.91 -11.39 -24.46
N PHE A 70 -12.61 -10.79 -25.41
CA PHE A 70 -14.07 -10.80 -25.46
C PHE A 70 -14.54 -10.68 -26.92
N LYS A 71 -15.80 -11.04 -27.17
CA LYS A 71 -16.39 -10.99 -28.50
C LYS A 71 -17.22 -9.73 -28.70
N SER A 72 -17.04 -9.06 -29.84
CA SER A 72 -17.95 -8.00 -30.32
C SER A 72 -19.28 -8.59 -30.80
N PRO A 73 -20.32 -7.75 -31.03
CA PRO A 73 -21.60 -8.21 -31.55
C PRO A 73 -21.52 -8.94 -32.90
N ASP A 74 -20.47 -8.69 -33.70
CA ASP A 74 -20.18 -9.38 -34.96
C ASP A 74 -19.30 -10.64 -34.81
N ASN A 75 -19.10 -11.11 -33.57
CA ASN A 75 -18.36 -12.31 -33.20
C ASN A 75 -16.82 -12.25 -33.36
N THR A 76 -16.26 -11.06 -33.61
CA THR A 76 -14.81 -10.81 -33.67
C THR A 76 -14.19 -10.87 -32.27
N ASP A 77 -13.02 -11.49 -32.14
CA ASP A 77 -12.26 -11.51 -30.88
C ASP A 77 -11.48 -10.21 -30.71
N LEU A 78 -11.73 -9.53 -29.58
CA LEU A 78 -11.04 -8.32 -29.15
C LEU A 78 -10.25 -8.61 -27.87
N SER A 79 -9.19 -7.84 -27.62
CA SER A 79 -8.39 -7.93 -26.41
C SER A 79 -8.36 -6.58 -25.68
N SER A 80 -8.28 -6.63 -24.36
CA SER A 80 -8.14 -5.44 -23.51
C SER A 80 -7.44 -5.82 -22.20
N SER A 81 -7.09 -4.80 -21.42
CA SER A 81 -6.52 -4.96 -20.09
C SER A 81 -7.09 -3.96 -19.11
N VAL A 82 -7.18 -4.35 -17.84
CA VAL A 82 -7.56 -3.48 -16.73
C VAL A 82 -6.59 -3.70 -15.57
N SER A 83 -6.27 -2.63 -14.85
CA SER A 83 -5.42 -2.70 -13.65
C SER A 83 -6.18 -2.19 -12.44
N SER A 84 -5.88 -2.76 -11.27
CA SER A 84 -6.42 -2.33 -9.99
C SER A 84 -5.34 -2.38 -8.91
N THR A 85 -5.51 -1.56 -7.87
CA THR A 85 -4.55 -1.47 -6.77
C THR A 85 -5.19 -1.78 -5.43
N ASN A 86 -4.41 -2.35 -4.52
CA ASN A 86 -4.78 -2.57 -3.12
C ASN A 86 -3.75 -1.88 -2.21
N SER A 87 -4.23 -1.14 -1.21
CA SER A 87 -3.40 -0.47 -0.21
C SER A 87 -3.36 -1.29 1.06
N ILE A 88 -2.17 -1.77 1.43
CA ILE A 88 -1.94 -2.62 2.61
C ILE A 88 -1.14 -1.82 3.62
N TYR A 89 -1.65 -1.71 4.85
CA TYR A 89 -0.96 -1.08 5.96
C TYR A 89 -0.36 -2.16 6.85
N SER A 90 0.95 -2.09 7.12
CA SER A 90 1.55 -2.99 8.11
C SER A 90 1.26 -2.47 9.51
N ASN A 91 0.95 -3.40 10.42
CA ASN A 91 0.87 -3.15 11.87
C ASN A 91 2.20 -2.67 12.48
N SER A 92 3.32 -2.84 11.77
CA SER A 92 4.67 -2.45 12.19
C SER A 92 5.15 -1.16 11.51
N VAL A 93 4.28 -0.42 10.82
CA VAL A 93 4.60 0.95 10.41
C VAL A 93 4.75 1.75 11.70
N VAL A 94 6.01 2.01 12.07
CA VAL A 94 6.34 2.82 13.24
C VAL A 94 5.87 4.23 12.92
N ILE A 95 4.78 4.64 13.56
CA ILE A 95 4.39 6.04 13.61
C ILE A 95 5.56 6.77 14.27
N THR A 96 6.38 7.44 13.47
CA THR A 96 7.50 8.23 13.98
C THR A 96 6.99 9.65 14.20
N PRO A 97 6.71 10.07 15.44
CA PRO A 97 6.23 11.43 15.68
C PRO A 97 7.31 12.42 15.28
N THR A 98 6.89 13.55 14.71
CA THR A 98 7.79 14.69 14.59
C THR A 98 7.85 15.40 15.93
N ILE A 99 9.07 15.56 16.45
CA ILE A 99 9.34 16.30 17.67
C ILE A 99 9.96 17.65 17.28
N SER A 100 9.36 18.74 17.71
CA SER A 100 9.94 20.08 17.59
C SER A 100 10.07 20.75 18.95
N ILE A 101 11.15 21.51 19.12
CA ILE A 101 11.42 22.31 20.31
C ILE A 101 11.52 23.76 19.86
N SER A 102 10.78 24.63 20.52
CA SER A 102 10.86 26.08 20.31
C SER A 102 11.05 26.78 21.64
N ASP A 103 11.87 27.82 21.65
CA ASP A 103 12.03 28.72 22.79
C ASP A 103 11.38 30.08 22.53
N LYS A 104 10.93 30.71 23.60
CA LYS A 104 10.45 32.09 23.61
C LYS A 104 11.04 32.81 24.82
N SER A 105 11.99 33.70 24.54
CA SER A 105 12.56 34.59 25.55
C SER A 105 11.62 35.76 25.83
N SER A 106 11.60 36.26 27.07
CA SER A 106 10.97 37.52 27.44
C SER A 106 11.77 38.76 26.98
N ASN A 107 12.88 38.55 26.26
CA ASN A 107 13.68 39.61 25.65
C ASN A 107 13.00 40.16 24.38
N ALA A 108 13.34 41.39 23.98
CA ALA A 108 12.85 41.98 22.73
C ALA A 108 13.48 41.35 21.47
N ILE A 109 14.61 40.67 21.63
CA ILE A 109 15.29 39.93 20.56
C ILE A 109 15.06 38.43 20.78
N GLU A 110 14.50 37.75 19.78
CA GLU A 110 14.29 36.30 19.83
C GLU A 110 15.61 35.53 20.03
N HIS A 111 15.54 34.40 20.75
CA HIS A 111 16.69 33.54 21.07
C HIS A 111 17.82 34.17 21.89
N VAL A 112 17.62 35.37 22.45
CA VAL A 112 18.58 36.06 23.34
C VAL A 112 18.06 36.09 24.77
N VAL A 113 18.93 35.81 25.76
CA VAL A 113 18.57 35.85 27.19
C VAL A 113 19.54 36.73 27.97
N ALA A 114 19.01 37.57 28.87
CA ALA A 114 19.76 38.34 29.84
C ALA A 114 19.36 37.96 31.27
N VAL A 115 20.16 38.37 32.26
CA VAL A 115 19.87 38.14 33.67
C VAL A 115 18.50 38.72 34.03
N GLY A 116 17.64 37.90 34.64
CA GLY A 116 16.28 38.27 35.01
C GLY A 116 15.23 38.10 33.90
N ASN A 117 15.62 37.67 32.69
CA ASN A 117 14.67 37.25 31.67
C ASN A 117 14.21 35.80 31.90
N THR A 118 12.99 35.50 31.48
CA THR A 118 12.43 34.16 31.49
C THR A 118 12.45 33.59 30.08
N VAL A 119 12.85 32.33 29.94
CA VAL A 119 12.74 31.58 28.69
C VAL A 119 11.68 30.50 28.86
N GLN A 120 10.67 30.54 27.99
CA GLN A 120 9.66 29.49 27.90
C GLN A 120 10.03 28.53 26.77
N TYR A 121 10.11 27.24 27.08
CA TYR A 121 10.27 26.19 26.08
C TYR A 121 8.93 25.50 25.81
N THR A 122 8.66 25.26 24.54
CA THR A 122 7.53 24.45 24.08
C THR A 122 8.07 23.24 23.33
N ILE A 123 7.69 22.05 23.79
CA ILE A 123 7.93 20.79 23.10
C ILE A 123 6.63 20.41 22.41
N SER A 124 6.67 20.25 21.09
CA SER A 124 5.53 19.78 20.31
C SER A 124 5.83 18.38 19.79
N VAL A 125 5.01 17.42 20.20
CA VAL A 125 5.04 16.05 19.68
C VAL A 125 3.84 15.91 18.75
N LYS A 126 4.10 15.90 17.45
CA LYS A 126 3.05 15.76 16.44
C LYS A 126 3.12 14.38 15.83
N ASN A 127 2.05 13.61 16.00
CA ASN A 127 1.84 12.45 15.15
C ASN A 127 1.55 12.94 13.71
N THR A 128 2.37 12.50 12.75
CA THR A 128 2.26 12.90 11.35
C THR A 128 1.37 11.98 10.50
N SER A 129 0.91 10.85 11.03
CA SER A 129 0.08 9.88 10.29
C SER A 129 -1.07 9.31 11.15
N LEU A 130 -2.18 8.94 10.50
CA LEU A 130 -3.32 8.20 11.06
C LEU A 130 -3.09 6.69 10.95
#